data_AF-A0A165SD82-F1
#
_entry.id   AF-A0A165SD82-F1
#
_cell.length_a   1.000
_cell.length_b   1.000
_cell.length_c   1.000
_cell.angle_alpha   90.00
_cell.angle_beta   90.00
_cell.angle_gamma   90.00
#
_symmetry.space_group_name_H-M   'P 1'
#
loop_
_entity.id
_entity.type
_entity.pdbx_description
1 polymer ?
#
loop_
_entity_poly.entity_id
_entity_poly.type
_entity_poly.pdbx_seq_one_letter_code
_entity_poly.pdbx_strand_id
1 'polypeptide(L)'
;MRTFVAFTLISALFAARQVSSYRRVIQLRLTNPFCSAFTGHNCKCQDSNGQYNALTEYCCNQQNTFTDIYCPGPNHQCTSPGNEIDSGAFVRCCQGQGVGGAYCWN
;
A
#
# COMPACT_ATOMS: atom_id res chain seq x y z
N MET A 1 -42.98 -24.96 30.20
CA MET A 1 -43.10 -23.61 30.80
C MET A 1 -41.91 -23.39 31.73
N ARG A 2 -41.08 -22.39 31.40
CA ARG A 2 -40.00 -21.74 32.18
C ARG A 2 -39.01 -21.16 31.14
N THR A 3 -38.51 -19.94 31.13
CA THR A 3 -38.72 -18.69 31.88
C THR A 3 -37.89 -17.66 31.08
N PHE A 4 -38.52 -16.57 30.64
CA PHE A 4 -38.03 -15.19 30.52
C PHE A 4 -36.60 -14.86 30.01
N VAL A 5 -36.58 -14.20 28.84
CA VAL A 5 -36.00 -12.87 28.54
C VAL A 5 -34.79 -12.41 29.37
N ALA A 6 -33.65 -12.22 28.70
CA ALA A 6 -32.69 -11.16 29.03
C ALA A 6 -31.92 -10.75 27.76
N PHE A 7 -32.52 -9.82 27.02
CA PHE A 7 -31.81 -8.98 26.08
C PHE A 7 -30.91 -8.01 26.86
N THR A 8 -29.79 -7.64 26.23
CA THR A 8 -28.94 -6.45 26.47
C THR A 8 -27.87 -6.47 27.58
N LEU A 9 -26.66 -6.10 27.12
CA LEU A 9 -25.48 -5.55 27.83
C LEU A 9 -24.45 -6.55 28.39
N ILE A 10 -23.52 -7.02 27.54
CA ILE A 10 -22.06 -6.96 27.83
C ILE A 10 -21.30 -6.77 26.50
N SER A 11 -21.38 -5.58 25.92
CA SER A 11 -20.48 -5.12 24.85
C SER A 11 -19.23 -4.49 25.47
N ALA A 12 -18.33 -5.31 26.01
CA ALA A 12 -16.99 -4.87 26.37
C ALA A 12 -16.14 -6.09 26.71
N LEU A 13 -15.46 -6.68 25.72
CA LEU A 13 -14.18 -7.37 25.87
C LEU A 13 -13.72 -7.77 24.46
N PHE A 14 -12.40 -7.90 24.27
CA PHE A 14 -11.72 -8.28 23.01
C PHE A 14 -11.38 -7.13 22.04
N ALA A 15 -10.65 -6.14 22.56
CA ALA A 15 -9.53 -5.58 21.81
C ALA A 15 -8.26 -6.41 22.10
N ALA A 16 -7.41 -6.57 21.07
CA ALA A 16 -6.14 -7.33 21.00
C ALA A 16 -6.29 -8.78 20.52
N ARG A 17 -5.53 -9.29 19.54
CA ARG A 17 -4.55 -8.73 18.60
C ARG A 17 -4.33 -9.83 17.54
N GLN A 18 -3.94 -9.40 16.35
CA GLN A 18 -3.99 -10.11 15.08
C GLN A 18 -3.29 -11.49 15.04
N VAL A 19 -3.90 -12.34 14.21
CA VAL A 19 -3.51 -13.68 13.78
C VAL A 19 -2.30 -13.61 12.84
N SER A 20 -1.28 -14.45 13.04
CA SER A 20 -0.66 -15.27 11.98
C SER A 20 0.62 -15.91 12.52
N SER A 21 0.63 -17.21 12.77
CA SER A 21 0.66 -18.32 11.80
C SER A 21 2.10 -18.75 11.50
N TYR A 22 2.48 -19.80 12.24
CA TYR A 22 3.30 -20.94 11.85
C TYR A 22 4.74 -20.77 11.32
N ARG A 23 5.68 -21.16 12.21
CA ARG A 23 7.00 -21.82 12.06
C ARG A 23 7.30 -22.36 10.63
N ARG A 24 8.54 -22.29 10.12
CA ARG A 24 9.65 -23.20 10.52
C ARG A 24 10.98 -22.91 9.76
N VAL A 25 12.08 -23.00 10.53
CA VAL A 25 13.48 -23.42 10.22
C VAL A 25 14.44 -22.58 9.35
N ILE A 26 15.65 -22.44 9.95
CA ILE A 26 16.98 -22.13 9.40
C ILE A 26 17.41 -20.64 9.44
N GLN A 27 17.97 -20.29 10.61
CA GLN A 27 19.05 -19.32 10.73
C GLN A 27 20.31 -19.89 10.06
N LEU A 28 20.74 -19.32 8.93
CA LEU A 28 22.16 -19.24 8.61
C LEU A 28 22.52 -17.79 8.31
N ARG A 29 23.50 -17.33 9.08
CA ARG A 29 23.99 -15.97 9.19
C ARG A 29 24.77 -15.52 7.95
N LEU A 30 24.79 -14.20 7.77
CA LEU A 30 25.85 -13.36 7.16
C LEU A 30 25.99 -13.45 5.63
N THR A 31 25.26 -12.57 4.94
CA THR A 31 25.79 -11.36 4.30
C THR A 31 24.60 -10.73 3.56
N ASN A 32 23.81 -9.87 4.24
CA ASN A 32 23.04 -8.91 3.46
C ASN A 32 24.09 -7.88 3.05
N PRO A 33 24.52 -7.82 1.77
CA PRO A 33 25.21 -6.61 1.35
C PRO A 33 24.28 -5.47 1.75
N PHE A 34 24.84 -4.35 2.18
CA PHE A 34 24.12 -3.10 2.11
C PHE A 34 23.62 -3.01 0.66
N CYS A 35 22.39 -3.47 0.43
CA CYS A 35 21.62 -3.09 -0.73
C CYS A 35 21.50 -1.61 -0.45
N SER A 36 22.38 -0.83 -1.06
CA SER A 36 22.18 0.60 -1.20
C SER A 36 20.85 0.71 -1.91
N ALA A 37 19.77 0.72 -1.13
CA ALA A 37 18.48 1.13 -1.58
C ALA A 37 18.73 2.54 -2.05
N PHE A 38 18.88 2.71 -3.37
CA PHE A 38 18.29 3.88 -3.98
C PHE A 38 16.84 3.81 -3.52
N THR A 39 16.51 4.60 -2.49
CA THR A 39 15.18 4.63 -1.88
C THR A 39 14.25 5.34 -2.85
N GLY A 40 14.07 4.73 -4.02
CA GLY A 40 13.20 5.23 -5.05
C GLY A 40 11.77 4.93 -4.64
N HIS A 41 10.98 5.96 -4.41
CA HIS A 41 9.56 5.79 -4.15
C HIS A 41 8.86 5.37 -5.42
N ASN A 42 7.93 4.44 -5.31
CA ASN A 42 7.15 3.97 -6.43
C ASN A 42 5.67 3.98 -6.05
N CYS A 43 4.80 4.36 -6.97
CA CYS A 43 3.35 4.33 -6.78
C CYS A 43 2.63 3.80 -8.02
N LYS A 44 1.55 3.05 -7.79
CA LYS A 44 0.71 2.49 -8.84
C LYS A 44 -0.76 2.51 -8.44
N CYS A 45 -1.64 2.98 -9.32
CA CYS A 45 -3.09 2.85 -9.11
C CYS A 45 -3.46 1.36 -9.24
N GLN A 46 -3.88 0.76 -8.13
CA GLN A 46 -4.19 -0.66 -8.04
C GLN A 46 -5.18 -0.90 -6.89
N ASP A 47 -6.13 -1.79 -7.12
CA ASP A 47 -7.08 -2.28 -6.11
C ASP A 47 -7.35 -3.78 -6.29
N SER A 48 -8.41 -4.29 -5.65
CA SER A 48 -8.82 -5.71 -5.73
C SER A 48 -9.25 -6.16 -7.13
N ASN A 49 -9.59 -5.23 -8.04
CA ASN A 49 -10.05 -5.52 -9.40
C ASN A 49 -8.89 -5.54 -10.41
N GLY A 50 -7.75 -4.92 -10.08
CA GLY A 50 -6.55 -5.03 -10.90
C GLY A 50 -5.62 -3.82 -10.86
N GLN A 51 -4.71 -3.78 -11.84
CA GLN A 51 -3.71 -2.73 -12.02
C GLN A 51 -4.14 -1.77 -13.13
N TYR A 52 -4.15 -0.47 -12.86
CA TYR A 52 -4.64 0.55 -13.77
C TYR A 52 -3.48 1.37 -14.34
N ASN A 53 -2.81 0.83 -15.36
CA ASN A 53 -1.60 1.44 -15.93
C ASN A 53 -1.86 2.86 -16.50
N ALA A 54 -2.94 3.04 -17.27
CA ALA A 54 -3.28 4.34 -17.84
C ALA A 54 -3.61 5.40 -16.76
N LEU A 55 -4.29 4.99 -15.68
CA LEU A 55 -4.57 5.88 -14.56
C LEU A 55 -3.31 6.17 -13.73
N THR A 56 -2.42 5.18 -13.61
CA THR A 56 -1.12 5.37 -12.97
C THR A 56 -0.30 6.43 -13.70
N GLU A 57 -0.29 6.39 -15.03
CA GLU A 57 0.39 7.40 -15.84
C GLU A 57 -0.27 8.78 -15.70
N TYR A 58 -1.60 8.84 -15.79
CA TYR A 58 -2.33 10.08 -15.55
C TYR A 58 -2.02 10.68 -14.18
N CYS A 59 -2.13 9.90 -13.11
CA CYS A 59 -1.90 10.37 -11.74
C CYS A 59 -0.44 10.68 -11.43
N CYS A 60 0.50 10.04 -12.12
CA CYS A 60 1.91 10.40 -12.05
C CYS A 60 2.17 11.77 -12.68
N ASN A 61 1.51 12.07 -13.81
CA ASN A 61 1.57 13.38 -14.46
C ASN A 61 0.86 14.50 -13.68
N GLN A 62 0.09 14.17 -12.62
CA GLN A 62 -0.51 15.16 -11.71
C GLN A 62 0.35 15.43 -10.46
N GLN A 63 1.50 14.78 -10.31
CA GLN A 63 2.41 15.06 -9.20
C GLN A 63 2.99 16.47 -9.36
N ASN A 64 3.02 17.28 -8.29
CA ASN A 64 3.48 18.67 -8.38
C ASN A 64 5.01 18.81 -8.42
N THR A 65 5.72 17.71 -8.20
CA THR A 65 7.17 17.58 -8.18
C THR A 65 7.58 16.75 -9.39
N PHE A 66 8.38 17.31 -10.30
CA PHE A 66 8.78 16.61 -11.53
C PHE A 66 10.30 16.53 -11.70
N THR A 67 11.07 16.99 -10.73
CA THR A 67 12.54 17.03 -10.86
C THR A 67 13.13 15.64 -10.89
N ASP A 68 12.50 14.68 -10.22
CA ASP A 68 12.96 13.30 -10.17
C ASP A 68 11.80 12.27 -10.13
N ILE A 69 10.77 12.47 -10.94
CA ILE A 69 9.65 11.52 -11.13
C ILE A 69 9.63 11.03 -12.58
N TYR A 70 9.62 9.72 -12.77
CA TYR A 70 9.64 9.03 -14.05
C TYR A 70 8.38 8.20 -14.27
N CYS A 71 7.82 8.29 -15.48
CA CYS A 71 6.67 7.51 -15.91
C CYS A 71 6.65 7.31 -17.45
N PRO A 72 6.24 6.13 -17.95
CA PRO A 72 6.04 4.90 -17.19
C PRO A 72 7.37 4.26 -16.77
N GLY A 73 7.47 3.83 -15.51
CA GLY A 73 8.56 3.00 -15.01
C GLY A 73 8.50 1.55 -15.56
N PRO A 74 9.47 0.69 -15.18
CA PRO A 74 9.63 -0.67 -15.73
C PRO A 74 8.39 -1.57 -15.67
N ASN A 75 7.49 -1.34 -14.71
CA ASN A 75 6.24 -2.05 -14.48
C ASN A 75 5.01 -1.15 -14.65
N HIS A 76 5.10 -0.07 -15.45
CA HIS A 76 4.05 0.95 -15.58
C HIS A 76 3.68 1.59 -14.23
N GLN A 77 4.67 1.78 -13.36
CA GLN A 77 4.54 2.53 -12.12
C GLN A 77 5.07 3.95 -12.30
N CYS A 78 4.64 4.84 -11.41
CA CYS A 78 5.29 6.12 -11.17
C CYS A 78 6.52 5.83 -10.29
N THR A 79 7.73 6.23 -10.70
CA THR A 79 8.98 5.98 -9.96
C THR A 79 9.68 7.29 -9.66
N SER A 80 10.18 7.48 -8.44
CA SER A 80 10.97 8.64 -8.07
C SER A 80 12.18 8.23 -7.23
N PRO A 81 13.39 8.21 -7.82
CA PRO A 81 14.63 7.87 -7.12
C PRO A 81 14.90 8.72 -5.87
N GLY A 82 14.52 10.00 -5.90
CA GLY A 82 14.63 10.97 -4.82
C GLY A 82 13.48 10.97 -3.82
N ASN A 83 12.54 10.04 -3.93
CA ASN A 83 11.36 9.95 -3.06
C ASN A 83 10.50 11.24 -3.08
N GLU A 84 10.30 11.81 -4.27
CA GLU A 84 9.56 13.05 -4.49
C GLU A 84 8.06 12.86 -4.74
N ILE A 85 7.60 11.62 -4.89
CA ILE A 85 6.17 11.32 -5.08
C ILE A 85 5.42 11.60 -3.78
N ASP A 86 4.38 12.43 -3.86
CA ASP A 86 3.40 12.57 -2.78
C ASP A 86 2.39 11.42 -2.88
N SER A 87 2.64 10.36 -2.10
CA SER A 87 1.76 9.18 -2.06
C SER A 87 0.33 9.55 -1.68
N GLY A 88 0.12 10.57 -0.85
CA GLY A 88 -1.21 11.03 -0.44
C GLY A 88 -1.95 11.73 -1.57
N ALA A 89 -1.28 12.58 -2.35
CA ALA A 89 -1.84 13.15 -3.59
C ALA A 89 -2.08 12.07 -4.65
N PHE A 90 -1.15 11.13 -4.80
CA PHE A 90 -1.24 10.03 -5.76
C PHE A 90 -2.45 9.12 -5.47
N VAL A 91 -2.62 8.68 -4.22
CA VAL A 91 -3.78 7.88 -3.78
C VAL A 91 -5.09 8.62 -4.03
N ARG A 92 -5.16 9.92 -3.68
CA ARG A 92 -6.35 10.75 -3.93
C ARG A 92 -6.66 10.86 -5.41
N CYS A 93 -5.66 10.98 -6.27
CA CYS A 93 -5.86 10.97 -7.71
C CYS A 93 -6.48 9.64 -8.18
N CYS A 94 -5.92 8.49 -7.78
CA CYS A 94 -6.48 7.18 -8.16
C CYS A 94 -7.93 7.03 -7.67
N GLN A 95 -8.22 7.44 -6.42
CA GLN A 95 -9.57 7.42 -5.84
C GLN A 95 -10.53 8.35 -6.57
N GLY A 96 -10.08 9.55 -6.97
CA GLY A 96 -10.87 10.48 -7.76
C GLY A 96 -11.22 9.95 -9.16
N GLN A 97 -10.41 9.04 -9.70
CA GLN A 97 -10.69 8.33 -10.96
C GLN A 97 -11.54 7.06 -10.79
N GLY A 98 -12.00 6.76 -9.56
CA GLY A 98 -12.85 5.62 -9.26
C GLY A 98 -12.11 4.31 -8.93
N VAL A 99 -10.80 4.35 -8.72
CA VAL A 99 -10.00 3.19 -8.27
C VAL A 99 -10.05 3.10 -6.75
N GLY A 100 -10.13 1.90 -6.18
CA GLY A 100 -10.20 1.68 -4.73
C GLY A 100 -8.99 2.21 -3.94
N GLY A 101 -7.85 2.44 -4.60
CA GLY A 101 -6.67 3.04 -3.99
C GLY A 101 -5.44 3.04 -4.90
N ALA A 102 -4.28 3.19 -4.25
CA ALA A 102 -2.98 3.03 -4.89
C ALA A 102 -2.08 2.17 -3.99
N TYR A 103 -1.17 1.43 -4.62
CA TYR A 103 -0.09 0.73 -3.96
C TYR A 103 1.20 1.53 -4.15
N CYS A 104 1.79 1.97 -3.04
CA CYS A 104 3.07 2.68 -3.03
C CYS A 104 4.10 1.92 -2.20
N TRP A 105 5.35 1.88 -2.68
CA TRP A 105 6.46 1.16 -2.06
C TRP A 105 7.79 1.89 -2.29
N ASN A 106 8.81 1.52 -1.52
CA ASN A 106 10.19 2.04 -1.64
C ASN A 106 11.13 0.94 -2.15
#